data_AF-A0A7Y5DJL9-F1
#
_entry.id   AF-A0A7Y5DJL9-F1
#
_cell.length_a   1.000
_cell.length_b   1.000
_cell.length_c   1.000
_cell.angle_alpha   90.00
_cell.angle_beta   90.00
_cell.angle_gamma   90.00
#
_symmetry.space_group_name_H-M   'P 1'
#
loop_
_entity.id
_entity.type
_entity.pdbx_description
1 polymer ?
#
loop_
_entity_poly.entity_id
_entity_poly.type
_entity_poly.pdbx_seq_one_letter_code
_entity_poly.pdbx_strand_id
1 'polypeptide(L)' 'FAFALSMILGGALGNLIDRISYGYVIDFLLFHWNEHTFPAFNLADSAITCGAALLILDSFMEKKHATATR' A
#
# COMPACT_ATOMS: atom_id res chain seq x y z
N PHE A 1 -0.71 -14.01 1.86
CA PHE A 1 -1.33 -13.41 3.06
C PHE A 1 -0.37 -12.62 3.99
N ALA A 2 0.49 -13.25 4.81
CA ALA A 2 1.20 -12.56 5.91
C ALA A 2 2.06 -11.36 5.50
N PHE A 3 2.86 -11.51 4.43
CA PHE A 3 3.71 -10.44 3.92
C PHE A 3 2.92 -9.19 3.50
N ALA A 4 1.79 -9.39 2.82
CA ALA A 4 0.90 -8.30 2.40
C ALA A 4 0.33 -7.53 3.60
N LEU A 5 -0.07 -8.25 4.66
CA LEU A 5 -0.55 -7.64 5.89
C LEU A 5 0.57 -6.87 6.63
N SER A 6 1.79 -7.41 6.66
CA SER A 6 2.96 -6.72 7.21
C SER A 6 3.29 -5.43 6.46
N MET A 7 3.15 -5.40 5.12
CA MET A 7 3.35 -4.17 4.33
C MET A 7 2.32 -3.10 4.68
N ILE A 8 1.04 -3.47 4.76
CA ILE A 8 -0.04 -2.53 5.13
C ILE A 8 0.17 -2.01 6.54
N LEU A 9 0.44 -2.90 7.50
CA LEU A 9 0.64 -2.51 8.90
C LEU A 9 1.89 -1.63 9.05
N GLY A 10 2.99 -1.99 8.39
CA GLY A 10 4.23 -1.22 8.43
C GLY A 10 4.05 0.19 7.86
N GLY A 11 3.38 0.33 6.72
CA GLY A 11 3.06 1.64 6.15
C GLY A 11 2.11 2.45 7.04
N ALA A 12 1.06 1.82 7.57
CA ALA A 12 0.13 2.49 8.48
C ALA A 12 0.83 3.00 9.75
N LEU A 13 1.73 2.20 10.32
CA LEU A 13 2.53 2.60 11.48
C LEU A 13 3.50 3.74 11.14
N GLY A 14 4.17 3.72 9.97
CA GLY A 14 5.04 4.82 9.54
C GLY A 14 4.29 6.15 9.46
N ASN A 15 3.14 6.15 8.77
CA ASN A 15 2.27 7.32 8.67
C ASN A 15 1.64 7.76 10.00
N LEU A 16 1.50 6.86 10.97
CA LEU A 16 1.05 7.18 12.32
C LEU A 16 2.17 7.84 13.14
N ILE A 17 3.39 7.31 13.05
CA ILE A 17 4.56 7.88 13.72
C ILE A 17 4.78 9.32 13.25
N ASP A 18 4.72 9.57 11.94
CA ASP A 18 4.85 10.92 11.39
C ASP A 18 3.81 11.88 11.99
N ARG A 19 2.54 11.44 12.08
CA ARG A 19 1.48 12.24 12.68
C ARG A 19 1.70 12.51 14.17
N ILE A 20 2.22 11.56 14.91
CA ILE A 20 2.51 11.73 16.35
C ILE A 20 3.71 12.67 16.54
N SER A 21 4.76 12.52 15.74
CA SER A 21 6.01 13.27 15.88
C SER A 21 5.95 14.68 15.30
N TYR A 22 5.25 14.88 14.18
CA TYR A 22 5.25 16.12 13.42
C TYR A 22 3.86 16.77 13.28
N GLY A 23 2.78 16.04 13.58
CA GLY A 23 1.41 16.53 13.42
C GLY A 23 0.85 16.40 12.00
N TYR A 24 1.65 15.93 11.04
CA TYR A 24 1.29 15.69 9.64
C TYR A 24 2.14 14.56 9.05
N VAL A 25 1.80 14.10 7.85
CA VAL A 25 2.57 13.09 7.11
C VAL A 25 3.55 13.80 6.18
N ILE A 26 4.79 13.30 6.12
CA ILE A 26 5.80 13.86 5.23
C ILE A 26 5.73 13.14 3.89
N ASP A 27 5.17 13.83 2.89
CA ASP A 27 5.16 13.38 1.50
C ASP A 27 6.37 13.94 0.75
N PHE A 28 7.19 13.05 0.18
CA PHE A 28 8.46 13.43 -0.47
C PHE A 28 8.57 12.95 -1.93
N LEU A 29 7.66 12.08 -2.40
CA LEU A 29 7.61 11.64 -3.78
C LEU A 29 6.52 12.41 -4.53
N LEU A 30 6.92 13.26 -5.47
CA LEU A 30 6.01 13.97 -6.36
C LEU A 30 6.32 13.59 -7.81
N PHE A 31 5.39 12.89 -8.44
CA PHE A 31 5.51 12.51 -9.86
C PHE A 31 4.66 13.43 -10.72
N HIS A 32 5.23 13.92 -11.81
CA HIS A 32 4.51 14.76 -12.76
C HIS A 32 4.84 14.35 -14.19
N TRP A 33 3.87 14.48 -15.08
CA TRP A 33 3.98 14.20 -16.51
C TRP A 33 3.19 15.24 -17.30
N ASN A 34 3.89 16.12 -18.01
CA ASN A 34 3.30 17.30 -18.67
C ASN A 34 2.44 18.12 -17.68
N GLU A 35 1.16 18.34 -18.02
CA GLU A 35 0.18 19.05 -17.20
C GLU A 35 -0.45 18.19 -16.08
N HIS A 36 -0.09 16.91 -16.00
CA HIS A 36 -0.68 15.98 -15.04
C HIS A 36 0.28 15.72 -13.89
N THR A 37 -0.12 16.10 -12.68
CA THR A 37 0.66 15.88 -11.47
C THR A 37 -0.04 14.84 -10.62
N PHE A 38 0.66 13.75 -10.32
CA PHE A 38 0.17 12.77 -9.35
C PHE A 38 0.33 13.39 -7.95
N PRO A 39 -0.65 13.22 -7.04
CA PRO A 39 -0.53 13.70 -5.67
C PRO A 39 0.77 13.23 -5.02
N ALA A 40 1.41 14.08 -4.23
CA ALA A 40 2.59 13.67 -3.49
C ALA A 40 2.26 12.49 -2.57
N PHE A 41 3.19 11.56 -2.42
CA PHE A 41 3.06 10.41 -1.53
C PHE A 41 4.40 10.03 -0.92
N ASN A 42 4.39 9.06 -0.02
CA ASN A 42 5.60 8.57 0.62
C ASN A 42 5.78 7.04 0.49
N LEU A 43 6.84 6.54 1.12
CA LEU A 43 7.13 5.10 1.11
C LEU A 43 6.07 4.28 1.87
N ALA A 44 5.47 4.85 2.93
CA ALA A 44 4.41 4.21 3.69
C ALA A 44 3.14 4.00 2.83
N ASP A 45 2.75 4.99 2.03
CA ASP A 45 1.65 4.88 1.09
C ASP A 45 1.93 3.81 0.03
N SER A 46 3.16 3.78 -0.51
CA SER A 46 3.59 2.75 -1.45
C SER A 46 3.49 1.34 -0.85
N ALA A 47 3.92 1.16 0.40
CA ALA A 47 3.83 -0.11 1.10
C ALA A 47 2.37 -0.55 1.30
N ILE A 48 1.48 0.38 1.67
CA ILE A 48 0.04 0.12 1.80
C ILE A 48 -0.56 -0.28 0.45
N THR A 49 -0.28 0.46 -0.62
CA THR A 49 -0.80 0.17 -1.97
C THR A 49 -0.31 -1.19 -2.48
N CYS A 50 0.98 -1.48 -2.36
CA CYS A 50 1.53 -2.79 -2.75
C CYS A 50 0.95 -3.93 -1.90
N GLY A 51 0.84 -3.74 -0.58
CA GLY A 51 0.23 -4.74 0.31
C GLY A 51 -1.24 -5.01 -0.03
N ALA A 52 -2.01 -3.96 -0.30
CA ALA A 52 -3.41 -4.09 -0.74
C ALA A 52 -3.51 -4.82 -2.10
N ALA A 53 -2.66 -4.47 -3.07
CA ALA A 53 -2.61 -5.16 -4.35
C ALA A 53 -2.27 -6.66 -4.18
N LEU A 54 -1.34 -7.00 -3.29
CA LEU A 54 -1.00 -8.39 -2.97
C LEU A 54 -2.19 -9.13 -2.33
N LEU A 55 -2.94 -8.53 -1.41
CA LEU A 55 -4.14 -9.16 -0.83
C LEU A 55 -5.22 -9.42 -1.88
N ILE A 56 -5.41 -8.47 -2.80
CA ILE A 56 -6.37 -8.61 -3.91
C ILE A 56 -5.94 -9.77 -4.81
N LEU A 57 -4.65 -9.84 -5.19
CA LEU A 57 -4.12 -10.93 -6.02
C LEU A 57 -4.26 -12.30 -5.33
N ASP A 58 -3.92 -12.39 -4.04
CA ASP A 58 -4.07 -13.60 -3.22
C ASP A 58 -5.53 -14.10 -3.26
N SER A 59 -6.49 -13.18 -3.09
CA SER A 59 -7.93 -13.47 -3.11
C SER A 59 -8.43 -14.01 -4.46
N PHE A 60 -7.83 -13.58 -5.58
CA PHE A 60 -8.17 -14.12 -6.91
C PHE A 60 -7.53 -15.49 -7.17
N MET A 61 -6.32 -15.73 -6.67
CA MET A 61 -5.64 -17.02 -6.80
C MET A 61 -6.32 -18.11 -5.98
N GLU A 62 -6.78 -17.80 -4.77
CA GLU A 62 -7.49 -18.73 -3.89
C GLU A 62 -8.79 -19.25 -4.52
N LYS A 63 -9.54 -18.37 -5.20
CA LYS A 63 -10.74 -18.74 -5.98
C LYS A 63 -10.43 -19.73 -7.09
N LYS A 64 -9.29 -19.58 -7.78
CA LYS A 64 -8.88 -20.48 -8.88
C LYS A 64 -8.61 -21.90 -8.39
N HIS A 65 -8.01 -22.06 -7.21
CA HIS A 65 -7.78 -23.37 -6.59
C HIS A 65 -9.08 -24.02 -6.09
N ALA A 66 -10.00 -23.24 -5.55
CA ALA A 66 -11.32 -23.73 -5.13
C ALA A 66 -12.18 -24.24 -6.31
N THR A 67 -12.04 -23.64 -7.49
CA THR A 67 -12.76 -24.09 -8.70
C THR A 67 -12.11 -25.30 -9.38
N ALA A 68 -10.78 -25.44 -9.35
CA ALA A 68 -10.07 -26.57 -9.96
C ALA A 68 -10.20 -27.90 -9.19
N THR A 69 -10.74 -27.86 -7.96
CA THR A 69 -10.98 -29.05 -7.12
C THR A 69 -12.44 -29.54 -7.19
N ARG A 70 -13.27 -28.95 -8.06
CA ARG A 70 -14.62 -29.42 -8.42
C ARG A 70 -14.62 -29.95 -9.84
#